data_AF-A0A1F8NCL0-F1
#
_entry.id   AF-A0A1F8NCL0-F1
#
_cell.length_a   1.000
_cell.length_b   1.000
_cell.length_c   1.000
_cell.angle_alpha   90.00
_cell.angle_beta   90.00
_cell.angle_gamma   90.00
#
_symmetry.space_group_name_H-M   'P 1'
#
loop_
_entity.id
_entity.type
_entity.pdbx_description
1 polymer ?
#
loop_
_entity_poly.entity_id
_entity_poly.type
_entity_poly.pdbx_seq_one_letter_code
_entity_poly.pdbx_strand_id
1 'polypeptide(L)'
;MHGGIRFDYTSGEMDRVLPMTETMDPEELWNRLLSEKPALIRSAWRMLGPQERESIRRHLQIMTCEEGWHPNQRRAARAAVDCLEKIQDE
;
A
#
# COMPACT_ATOMS: atom_id res chain seq x y z
N MET A 1 -36.98 0.10 0.92
CA MET A 1 -35.83 0.92 0.52
C MET A 1 -34.79 0.77 1.63
N HIS A 2 -33.82 -0.13 1.48
CA HIS A 2 -32.75 -0.36 2.47
C HIS A 2 -31.41 -0.11 1.77
N GLY A 3 -30.52 0.66 2.41
CA GLY A 3 -29.13 0.76 1.98
C GLY A 3 -28.51 2.11 2.30
N GLY A 4 -27.66 2.15 3.31
CA GLY A 4 -26.83 3.31 3.63
C GLY A 4 -25.91 2.97 4.80
N ILE A 5 -24.84 2.23 4.52
CA ILE A 5 -23.77 1.99 5.50
C ILE A 5 -23.03 3.30 5.72
N ARG A 6 -23.08 3.78 6.97
CA ARG A 6 -22.37 4.94 7.47
C ARG A 6 -20.92 4.54 7.77
N PHE A 7 -19.98 4.98 6.94
CA PHE A 7 -18.56 4.97 7.29
C PHE A 7 -18.25 6.29 8.00
N ASP A 8 -18.13 6.23 9.33
CA ASP A 8 -17.68 7.35 10.15
C ASP A 8 -16.20 7.61 9.87
N TYR A 9 -15.93 8.63 9.06
CA TYR A 9 -14.62 9.27 8.95
C TYR A 9 -14.47 10.22 10.13
N THR A 10 -13.62 9.91 11.12
CA THR A 10 -13.22 10.90 12.12
C THR A 10 -11.79 10.66 12.59
N SER A 11 -11.02 11.75 12.65
CA SER A 11 -9.68 11.94 13.25
C SER A 11 -8.50 11.37 12.45
N GLY A 12 -7.56 12.16 11.93
CA GLY A 12 -7.30 13.59 11.99
C GLY A 12 -5.98 13.86 11.26
N GLU A 13 -5.88 15.02 10.62
CA GLU A 13 -4.60 15.67 10.27
C GLU A 13 -3.58 14.84 9.48
N MET A 14 -3.91 14.52 8.22
CA MET A 14 -2.85 14.21 7.24
C MET A 14 -2.38 15.52 6.61
N ASP A 15 -1.26 16.01 7.16
CA ASP A 15 -0.43 17.04 6.56
C ASP A 15 -0.20 16.73 5.08
N ARG A 16 -0.44 17.77 4.26
CA ARG A 16 -0.45 17.70 2.81
C ARG A 16 0.87 17.17 2.26
N VAL A 17 0.88 15.94 1.73
CA VAL A 17 1.87 15.56 0.71
C VAL A 17 1.16 15.59 -0.65
N LEU A 18 1.78 16.35 -1.55
CA LEU A 18 1.39 16.76 -2.89
C LEU A 18 1.16 15.55 -3.84
N PRO A 19 0.56 15.79 -5.03
CA PRO A 19 -0.36 14.87 -5.69
C PRO A 19 0.29 13.53 -6.00
N MET A 20 -0.40 12.46 -5.61
CA MET A 20 -0.18 11.15 -6.23
C MET A 20 -0.25 11.37 -7.73
N THR A 21 0.82 10.99 -8.42
CA THR A 21 1.03 11.19 -9.86
C THR A 21 -0.29 11.03 -10.63
N GLU A 22 -0.61 11.94 -11.55
CA GLU A 22 -1.81 11.99 -12.41
C GLU A 22 -2.08 10.73 -13.28
N THR A 23 -1.54 9.55 -12.94
CA THR A 23 -1.60 8.32 -13.76
C THR A 23 -2.05 7.06 -13.02
N MET A 24 -2.07 6.99 -11.68
CA MET A 24 -2.57 5.79 -10.97
C MET A 24 -3.25 6.13 -9.65
N ASP A 25 -4.48 5.69 -9.49
CA ASP A 25 -5.26 5.88 -8.25
C ASP A 25 -4.57 5.21 -7.04
N PRO A 26 -4.56 5.86 -5.86
CA PRO A 26 -4.04 5.28 -4.62
C PRO A 26 -4.60 3.90 -4.31
N GLU A 27 -5.89 3.71 -4.52
CA GLU A 27 -6.55 2.42 -4.26
C GLU A 27 -6.06 1.34 -5.23
N GLU A 28 -5.81 1.69 -6.50
CA GLU A 28 -5.24 0.77 -7.47
C GLU A 28 -3.78 0.44 -7.15
N LEU A 29 -3.00 1.41 -6.68
CA LEU A 29 -1.64 1.20 -6.18
C LEU A 29 -1.63 0.16 -5.06
N TRP A 30 -2.47 0.35 -4.04
CA TRP A 30 -2.57 -0.57 -2.91
C TRP A 30 -3.07 -1.94 -3.33
N ASN A 31 -4.06 -2.01 -4.22
CA ASN A 31 -4.55 -3.28 -4.76
C ASN A 31 -3.43 -4.06 -5.49
N ARG A 32 -2.57 -3.37 -6.25
CA ARG A 32 -1.43 -3.99 -6.94
C ARG A 32 -0.35 -4.44 -5.95
N LEU A 33 -0.01 -3.62 -4.95
CA LEU A 33 0.99 -3.94 -3.93
C LEU A 33 0.55 -5.10 -3.02
N LEU A 34 -0.73 -5.14 -2.65
CA LEU A 34 -1.30 -6.18 -1.79
C LEU A 34 -1.88 -7.36 -2.58
N SER A 35 -1.62 -7.43 -3.89
CA SER A 35 -2.13 -8.50 -4.76
C SER A 35 -1.50 -9.87 -4.52
N GLU A 36 -0.44 -9.96 -3.70
CA GLU A 36 0.41 -11.14 -3.52
C GLU A 36 1.10 -11.61 -4.84
N LYS A 37 1.02 -10.82 -5.92
CA LYS A 37 1.57 -11.15 -7.25
C LYS A 37 2.86 -10.36 -7.51
N PRO A 38 4.04 -11.01 -7.56
CA PRO A 38 5.33 -10.33 -7.73
C PRO A 38 5.41 -9.43 -8.97
N ALA A 39 4.78 -9.84 -10.07
CA ALA A 39 4.77 -9.04 -11.30
C ALA A 39 4.02 -7.70 -11.13
N LEU A 40 2.87 -7.71 -10.43
CA LEU A 40 2.09 -6.50 -10.16
C LEU A 40 2.78 -5.60 -9.14
N ILE A 41 3.34 -6.21 -8.08
CA ILE A 41 4.11 -5.51 -7.04
C ILE A 41 5.28 -4.78 -7.69
N ARG A 42 6.09 -5.46 -8.52
CA ARG A 42 7.21 -4.86 -9.26
C ARG A 42 6.75 -3.72 -10.17
N SER A 43 5.67 -3.93 -10.92
CA SER A 43 5.14 -2.92 -11.83
C SER A 43 4.73 -1.65 -11.08
N ALA A 44 3.96 -1.81 -10.00
CA ALA A 44 3.55 -0.70 -9.15
C ALA A 44 4.76 0.00 -8.51
N TRP A 45 5.71 -0.78 -8.00
CA TRP A 45 6.93 -0.26 -7.37
C TRP A 45 7.79 0.57 -8.32
N ARG A 46 7.91 0.15 -9.58
CA ARG A 46 8.69 0.86 -10.61
C ARG A 46 8.10 2.21 -10.99
N MET A 47 6.78 2.39 -10.85
CA MET A 47 6.10 3.65 -11.13
C MET A 47 6.33 4.71 -10.05
N LEU A 48 6.67 4.28 -8.83
CA LEU A 48 6.91 5.17 -7.70
C LEU A 48 8.31 5.80 -7.77
N GLY A 49 8.40 7.06 -7.35
CA GLY A 49 9.66 7.76 -7.11
C GLY A 49 10.40 7.25 -5.86
N PRO A 50 11.67 7.63 -5.67
CA PRO A 50 12.50 7.14 -4.56
C PRO A 50 11.92 7.46 -3.18
N GLN A 51 11.34 8.65 -2.98
CA GLN A 51 10.73 9.07 -1.72
C GLN A 51 9.42 8.32 -1.41
N GLU A 52 8.60 8.10 -2.44
CA GLU A 52 7.34 7.36 -2.33
C GLU A 52 7.59 5.90 -2.01
N ARG A 53 8.59 5.29 -2.66
CA ARG A 53 9.06 3.93 -2.37
C ARG A 53 9.41 3.77 -0.90
N GLU A 54 10.23 4.65 -0.35
CA GLU A 54 10.63 4.57 1.06
C GLU A 54 9.41 4.64 2.01
N SER A 55 8.50 5.59 1.75
CA SER A 55 7.26 5.75 2.51
C SER A 55 6.38 4.50 2.44
N ILE A 56 6.19 3.93 1.26
CA ILE A 56 5.36 2.76 1.03
C ILE A 56 5.98 1.50 1.64
N ARG A 57 7.29 1.29 1.51
CA ARG A 57 7.98 0.17 2.16
C ARG A 57 7.82 0.21 3.67
N ARG A 58 8.00 1.39 4.27
CA ARG A 58 7.80 1.58 5.71
C ARG A 58 6.35 1.27 6.10
N HIS A 59 5.37 1.71 5.32
CA HIS A 59 3.97 1.42 5.57
C HIS A 59 3.67 -0.08 5.48
N LEU A 60 4.17 -0.77 4.45
CA LEU A 60 4.02 -2.22 4.31
C LEU A 60 4.64 -2.98 5.50
N GLN A 61 5.81 -2.57 5.99
CA GLN A 61 6.42 -3.16 7.19
C GLN A 61 5.55 -2.98 8.43
N ILE A 62 4.97 -1.80 8.64
CA ILE A 62 4.03 -1.53 9.72
C ILE A 62 2.81 -2.46 9.62
N MET A 63 2.24 -2.59 8.43
CA MET A 63 1.11 -3.50 8.18
C MET A 63 1.43 -4.97 8.51
N THR A 64 2.68 -5.41 8.37
CA THR A 64 3.05 -6.80 8.74
C THR A 64 3.08 -7.05 10.24
N CYS A 65 3.34 -6.03 11.05
CA CYS A 65 3.58 -6.15 12.49
C CYS A 65 2.36 -5.74 13.33
N GLU A 66 1.61 -4.74 12.90
CA GLU A 66 0.49 -4.23 13.69
C GLU A 66 -0.72 -5.19 13.68
N GLU A 67 -1.28 -5.45 14.86
CA GLU A 67 -2.43 -6.34 15.06
C GLU A 67 -3.76 -5.74 14.56
N GLY A 68 -3.80 -4.43 14.28
CA GLY A 68 -4.97 -3.74 13.75
C GLY A 68 -5.33 -4.11 12.31
N TRP A 69 -4.44 -4.82 11.60
CA TRP A 69 -4.65 -5.23 10.21
C TRP A 69 -5.22 -6.64 10.11
N HIS A 70 -6.11 -6.84 9.14
CA HIS A 70 -6.67 -8.17 8.89
C HIS A 70 -5.57 -9.18 8.54
N PRO A 71 -5.67 -10.45 8.98
CA PRO A 71 -4.65 -11.47 8.70
C PRO A 71 -4.29 -11.61 7.21
N ASN A 72 -5.27 -11.43 6.32
CA ASN A 72 -5.06 -11.43 4.87
C ASN A 72 -4.21 -10.23 4.40
N GLN A 73 -4.45 -9.04 4.94
CA GLN A 73 -3.67 -7.84 4.62
C GLN A 73 -2.24 -7.94 5.16
N ARG A 74 -2.05 -8.52 6.36
CA ARG A 74 -0.69 -8.77 6.89
C ARG A 74 0.10 -9.74 6.02
N ARG A 75 -0.55 -10.82 5.56
CA ARG A 75 0.05 -11.78 4.62
C ARG A 75 0.40 -11.11 3.29
N ALA A 76 -0.52 -10.32 2.75
CA ALA A 76 -0.29 -9.57 1.51
C ALA A 76 0.85 -8.56 1.63
N ALA A 77 0.87 -7.80 2.72
CA ALA A 77 1.95 -6.85 3.02
C ALA A 77 3.29 -7.57 3.17
N ARG A 78 3.31 -8.77 3.78
CA ARG A 78 4.53 -9.56 3.91
C ARG A 78 5.05 -10.01 2.56
N ALA A 79 4.18 -10.55 1.71
CA ALA A 79 4.53 -10.93 0.34
C ALA A 79 5.05 -9.73 -0.47
N ALA A 80 4.48 -8.54 -0.25
CA ALA A 80 4.96 -7.31 -0.86
C ALA A 80 6.38 -6.97 -0.38
N VAL A 81 6.62 -6.91 0.93
CA VAL A 81 7.96 -6.65 1.51
C VAL A 81 8.99 -7.64 0.98
N ASP A 82 8.71 -8.94 1.05
CA ASP A 82 9.62 -9.99 0.58
C ASP A 82 9.92 -9.85 -0.93
N CYS A 83 8.94 -9.39 -1.72
CA CYS A 83 9.15 -9.10 -3.15
C CYS A 83 10.01 -7.86 -3.35
N LEU A 84 9.84 -6.82 -2.54
CA LEU A 84 10.59 -5.57 -2.64
C LEU A 84 12.05 -5.75 -2.22
N GLU A 85 12.32 -6.56 -1.20
CA GLU A 85 13.68 -6.90 -0.76
C GLU A 85 14.49 -7.55 -1.88
N LYS A 86 13.87 -8.44 -2.67
CA LYS A 86 14.51 -9.07 -3.84
C LYS A 86 14.85 -8.08 -4.96
N ILE A 87 14.06 -7.02 -5.13
CA ILE A 87 14.32 -5.98 -6.15
C ILE A 87 15.51 -5.09 -5.73
N GLN A 88 15.77 -4.92 -4.44
CA GLN A 88 16.88 -4.09 -3.96
C GLN A 88 18.24 -4.80 -4.04
N ASP A 89 18.24 -6.13 -4.18
CA ASP A 89 19.44 -6.97 -4.34
C ASP A 89 19.81 -7.18 -5.83
N GLU A 90 18.92 -6.83 -6.77
CA GLU A 90 19.14 -6.82 -8.23
C GLU A 90 19.68 -5.45 -8.74
#